data_AF-A0A428WX21-F1
#
_entry.id   AF-A0A428WX21-F1
#
_cell.length_a   1.000
_cell.length_b   1.000
_cell.length_c   1.000
_cell.angle_alpha   90.00
_cell.angle_beta   90.00
_cell.angle_gamma   90.00
#
_symmetry.space_group_name_H-M   'P 1'
#
loop_
_entity.id
_entity.type
_entity.pdbx_description
1 polymer ?
#
loop_
_entity_poly.entity_id
_entity_poly.type
_entity_poly.pdbx_seq_one_letter_code
_entity_poly.pdbx_strand_id
1 'polypeptide(L)'
;MIGSASVPAGTGWGASAGVPGTPPAETHAARGAAAPGRTAGPPPPGSKPAGAGPARRRGLLVGAGLALTALLVASGVAYAQYGREDDKQLTGGDANPAVASSAPKASPSATTPADEQCTAEIKSNKRWVCITSAVIAKGKFTVKYDVDFAGSDPDVNSGFHLHLYGGDGTYPPDHAMHSGTVQAEEHKYYVEARRTSVLDTDDDRFTNAVGDAKKICARIARAGHGLVPDTKSTYKTGNCLPIIRK
;
A
#
# COMPACT_ATOMS: atom_id res chain seq x y z
N MET A 1 30.39 41.79 -10.94
CA MET A 1 29.51 42.91 -10.50
C MET A 1 28.22 42.80 -11.30
N ILE A 2 27.09 43.26 -10.76
CA ILE A 2 25.69 42.99 -11.18
C ILE A 2 25.19 41.64 -10.60
N GLY A 3 24.14 41.54 -9.79
CA GLY A 3 23.25 42.51 -9.15
C GLY A 3 22.30 41.73 -8.24
N SER A 4 22.29 42.06 -6.95
CA SER A 4 21.36 41.49 -5.96
C SER A 4 19.97 42.09 -6.17
N ALA A 5 18.94 41.23 -6.24
CA ALA A 5 17.56 41.64 -6.17
C ALA A 5 16.90 40.98 -4.94
N SER A 6 16.63 41.81 -3.95
CA SER A 6 15.82 41.52 -2.77
C SER A 6 14.34 41.54 -3.16
N VAL A 7 13.55 40.59 -2.64
CA VAL A 7 12.08 40.60 -2.72
C VAL A 7 11.53 40.53 -1.29
N PRO A 8 10.51 41.32 -0.93
CA PRO A 8 10.23 41.74 0.45
C PRO A 8 9.47 40.73 1.31
N ALA A 9 9.60 40.96 2.62
CA ALA A 9 8.81 40.38 3.69
C ALA A 9 7.33 40.75 3.55
N GLY A 10 6.46 39.73 3.52
CA GLY A 10 5.02 39.86 3.64
C GLY A 10 4.57 39.73 5.09
N THR A 11 4.24 40.86 5.69
CA THR A 11 3.48 41.00 6.95
C THR A 11 1.99 40.77 6.69
N GLY A 12 1.32 40.00 7.55
CA GLY A 12 0.01 40.42 8.08
C GLY A 12 -1.21 39.50 7.95
N TRP A 13 -1.68 39.06 9.13
CA TRP A 13 -3.09 38.92 9.57
C TRP A 13 -3.85 37.65 9.12
N GLY A 14 -4.64 36.95 9.95
CA GLY A 14 -5.18 37.29 11.26
C GLY A 14 -5.41 36.06 12.14
N ALA A 15 -5.40 36.33 13.45
CA ALA A 15 -5.82 35.41 14.49
C ALA A 15 -7.33 35.57 14.70
N SER A 16 -8.08 34.47 14.70
CA SER A 16 -9.43 34.42 15.25
C SER A 16 -9.40 33.63 16.56
N ALA A 17 -9.56 34.36 17.66
CA ALA A 17 -10.11 33.85 18.91
C ALA A 17 -11.48 33.20 18.60
N GLY A 18 -11.84 32.02 19.10
CA GLY A 18 -11.89 31.69 20.51
C GLY A 18 -13.29 32.02 21.04
N VAL A 19 -14.26 31.14 20.80
CA VAL A 19 -15.57 31.16 21.47
C VAL A 19 -15.75 29.84 22.22
N PRO A 20 -15.84 29.85 23.56
CA PRO A 20 -16.17 28.66 24.34
C PRO A 20 -17.69 28.45 24.33
N GLY A 21 -18.14 27.38 23.67
CA GLY A 21 -19.51 26.91 23.71
C GLY A 21 -19.76 26.02 24.94
N THR A 22 -20.49 26.56 25.90
CA THR A 22 -21.02 25.92 27.11
C THR A 22 -21.95 24.74 26.76
N PRO A 23 -21.95 23.63 27.53
CA PRO A 23 -22.89 22.52 27.32
C PRO A 23 -24.27 22.86 27.90
N PRO A 24 -25.39 22.53 27.22
CA PRO A 24 -26.69 22.54 27.87
C PRO A 24 -26.90 21.23 28.64
N ALA A 25 -26.97 21.34 29.96
CA ALA A 25 -27.67 20.40 30.81
C ALA A 25 -29.09 20.94 31.03
N GLU A 26 -30.11 20.24 30.52
CA GLU A 26 -31.49 20.40 30.99
C GLU A 26 -32.16 19.04 31.13
N THR A 27 -32.33 18.63 32.38
CA THR A 27 -33.31 17.66 32.83
C THR A 27 -34.65 18.38 33.02
N HIS A 28 -35.68 18.02 32.26
CA HIS A 28 -37.07 18.18 32.69
C HIS A 28 -37.92 16.99 32.27
N ALA A 29 -38.58 16.42 33.27
CA ALA A 29 -39.45 15.26 33.19
C ALA A 29 -40.89 15.63 32.77
N ALA A 30 -41.59 14.59 32.30
CA ALA A 30 -43.04 14.40 32.28
C ALA A 30 -43.88 15.18 31.25
N ARG A 31 -44.54 14.46 30.33
CA ARG A 31 -45.93 13.94 30.50
C ARG A 31 -46.62 13.70 29.14
N GLY A 32 -46.85 12.42 28.81
CA GLY A 32 -48.08 11.91 28.19
C GLY A 32 -48.36 12.11 26.70
N ALA A 33 -48.25 11.02 25.92
CA ALA A 33 -49.29 10.60 24.97
C ALA A 33 -49.14 9.10 24.69
N ALA A 34 -50.11 8.31 25.17
CA ALA A 34 -50.19 6.87 24.95
C ALA A 34 -50.64 6.57 23.51
N ALA A 35 -49.89 5.74 22.79
CA ALA A 35 -50.33 5.14 21.53
C ALA A 35 -50.84 3.71 21.80
N PRO A 36 -51.95 3.27 21.18
CA PRO A 36 -52.53 1.96 21.41
C PRO A 36 -51.70 0.83 20.78
N GLY A 37 -51.58 -0.26 21.53
CA GLY A 37 -50.78 -1.42 21.21
C GLY A 37 -51.20 -2.17 19.94
N ARG A 38 -50.20 -2.68 19.23
CA ARG A 38 -50.37 -3.78 18.28
C ARG A 38 -50.11 -5.09 18.99
N THR A 39 -51.20 -5.83 19.20
CA THR A 39 -51.23 -7.20 19.70
C THR A 39 -50.47 -8.13 18.76
N ALA A 40 -49.50 -8.86 19.32
CA ALA A 40 -48.86 -9.99 18.68
C ALA A 40 -49.89 -11.15 18.57
N GLY A 41 -50.05 -11.69 17.37
CA GLY A 41 -50.83 -12.91 17.16
C GLY A 41 -50.08 -14.16 17.65
N PRO A 42 -50.79 -15.19 18.14
CA PRO A 42 -50.17 -16.42 18.61
C PRO A 42 -49.59 -17.26 17.45
N PRO A 43 -48.43 -17.92 17.64
CA PRO A 43 -47.89 -18.87 16.67
C PRO A 43 -48.69 -20.18 16.66
N PRO A 44 -48.82 -20.85 15.50
CA PRO A 44 -49.52 -22.14 15.37
C PRO A 44 -48.73 -23.30 16.02
N PRO A 45 -49.41 -24.30 16.61
CA PRO A 45 -48.78 -25.50 17.17
C PRO A 45 -48.70 -26.68 16.18
N GLY A 46 -47.60 -27.45 16.29
CA GLY A 46 -47.42 -28.80 15.70
C GLY A 46 -46.55 -28.81 14.44
N SER A 47 -45.59 -29.72 14.22
CA SER A 47 -45.37 -31.05 14.78
C SER A 47 -43.91 -31.50 14.55
N LYS A 48 -43.34 -32.25 15.49
CA LYS A 48 -42.10 -33.04 15.33
C LYS A 48 -42.34 -34.22 14.37
N PRO A 49 -41.27 -34.75 13.74
CA PRO A 49 -40.88 -36.10 14.14
C PRO A 49 -39.39 -36.24 14.44
N ALA A 50 -39.13 -37.19 15.34
CA ALA A 50 -37.84 -37.65 15.79
C ALA A 50 -37.13 -38.48 14.71
N GLY A 51 -35.82 -38.26 14.54
CA GLY A 51 -34.93 -39.10 13.76
C GLY A 51 -33.62 -39.26 14.51
N ALA A 52 -33.45 -40.42 15.15
CA ALA A 52 -32.24 -40.83 15.85
C ALA A 52 -31.16 -41.28 14.88
N GLY A 53 -29.90 -41.02 15.22
CA GLY A 53 -28.73 -41.68 14.62
C GLY A 53 -27.40 -41.00 14.92
N PRO A 54 -26.54 -41.59 15.78
CA PRO A 54 -25.19 -41.10 16.02
C PRO A 54 -24.20 -41.78 15.05
N ALA A 55 -23.36 -41.02 14.36
CA ALA A 55 -22.22 -41.58 13.64
C ALA A 55 -20.96 -40.74 13.85
N ARG A 56 -20.13 -41.25 14.76
CA ARG A 56 -18.72 -40.92 14.91
C ARG A 56 -18.01 -40.94 13.55
N ARG A 57 -17.23 -39.91 13.23
CA ARG A 57 -15.98 -40.09 12.48
C ARG A 57 -14.85 -39.27 13.11
N ARG A 58 -14.09 -39.96 13.96
CA ARG A 58 -12.68 -39.67 14.19
C ARG A 58 -11.96 -39.90 12.86
N GLY A 59 -11.33 -38.86 12.33
CA GLY A 59 -10.43 -38.92 11.19
C GLY A 59 -9.06 -38.41 11.61
N LEU A 60 -8.26 -39.32 12.16
CA LEU A 60 -6.82 -39.17 12.31
C LEU A 60 -6.20 -39.09 10.91
N LEU A 61 -5.48 -38.00 10.62
CA LEU A 61 -4.41 -38.01 9.61
C LEU A 61 -3.16 -37.41 10.26
N VAL A 62 -2.44 -38.29 10.96
CA VAL A 62 -1.00 -38.22 11.10
C VAL A 62 -0.41 -38.61 9.73
N GLY A 63 0.42 -37.75 9.17
CA GLY A 63 1.14 -38.01 7.93
C GLY A 63 2.32 -37.07 7.79
N ALA A 64 3.49 -37.56 8.22
CA ALA A 64 4.78 -36.90 8.12
C ALA A 64 5.20 -36.65 6.66
N GLY A 65 5.95 -35.57 6.43
CA GLY A 65 6.54 -35.24 5.14
C GLY A 65 7.68 -34.24 5.27
N LEU A 66 8.78 -34.69 5.87
CA LEU A 66 10.11 -34.10 5.69
C LEU A 66 10.45 -34.01 4.20
N ALA A 67 11.06 -32.90 3.81
CA ALA A 67 11.94 -32.67 2.64
C ALA A 67 11.45 -31.55 1.71
N LEU A 68 12.09 -30.37 1.83
CA LEU A 68 12.69 -29.61 0.72
C LEU A 68 13.38 -28.34 1.25
N THR A 69 14.34 -28.53 2.15
CA THR A 69 15.46 -27.61 2.38
C THR A 69 16.57 -27.96 1.40
N ALA A 70 16.54 -27.39 0.18
CA ALA A 70 17.70 -27.19 -0.72
C ALA A 70 17.22 -26.81 -2.12
N LEU A 71 17.02 -25.52 -2.39
CA LEU A 71 16.94 -24.84 -3.70
C LEU A 71 16.32 -23.47 -3.42
N LEU A 72 17.09 -22.44 -3.07
CA LEU A 72 17.63 -21.50 -4.05
C LEU A 72 18.74 -20.66 -3.40
N VAL A 73 19.92 -21.29 -3.22
CA VAL A 73 21.21 -20.59 -3.16
C VAL A 73 21.77 -20.64 -4.58
N ALA A 74 21.19 -19.88 -5.51
CA ALA A 74 21.63 -19.85 -6.91
C ALA A 74 21.05 -18.61 -7.64
N SER A 75 21.42 -17.42 -7.20
CA SER A 75 21.25 -16.20 -7.99
C SER A 75 22.36 -15.19 -7.65
N GLY A 76 23.58 -15.71 -7.61
CA GLY A 76 24.80 -14.90 -7.65
C GLY A 76 25.47 -15.05 -9.02
N VAL A 77 25.73 -13.90 -9.64
CA VAL A 77 26.77 -13.65 -10.66
C VAL A 77 26.53 -14.24 -12.06
N ALA A 78 25.86 -13.48 -12.92
CA ALA A 78 25.98 -13.62 -14.37
C ALA A 78 25.85 -12.26 -15.08
N TYR A 79 26.79 -11.36 -14.81
CA TYR A 79 27.01 -10.16 -15.62
C TYR A 79 28.49 -9.74 -15.54
N ALA A 80 29.35 -10.47 -16.26
CA ALA A 80 30.65 -10.00 -16.73
C ALA A 80 31.32 -11.11 -17.54
N GLN A 81 30.92 -11.32 -18.79
CA GLN A 81 31.76 -12.00 -19.80
C GLN A 81 31.12 -11.92 -21.20
N TYR A 82 31.05 -10.71 -21.76
CA TYR A 82 31.02 -10.52 -23.21
C TYR A 82 31.79 -9.24 -23.52
N GLY A 83 32.97 -9.41 -24.10
CA GLY A 83 33.93 -8.34 -24.36
C GLY A 83 35.37 -8.84 -24.30
N ARG A 84 35.66 -9.95 -24.99
CA ARG A 84 37.03 -10.38 -25.29
C ARG A 84 37.09 -10.49 -26.81
N GLU A 85 37.47 -9.39 -27.42
CA GLU A 85 37.84 -9.36 -28.84
C GLU A 85 39.37 -9.43 -28.90
N ASP A 86 39.81 -10.31 -29.80
CA ASP A 86 41.19 -10.59 -30.16
C ASP A 86 41.90 -9.33 -30.63
N ASP A 87 43.15 -9.13 -30.22
CA ASP A 87 44.05 -8.36 -31.05
C ASP A 87 45.50 -8.86 -31.01
N LYS A 88 46.02 -8.94 -32.22
CA LYS A 88 47.29 -9.50 -32.63
C LYS A 88 48.46 -8.71 -32.06
N GLN A 89 49.42 -9.47 -31.58
CA GLN A 89 50.79 -9.04 -31.34
C GLN A 89 51.45 -8.63 -32.66
N LEU A 90 51.73 -7.33 -32.84
CA LEU A 90 52.72 -6.83 -33.78
C LEU A 90 53.61 -5.79 -33.10
N THR A 91 54.90 -6.11 -33.09
CA THR A 91 56.03 -5.35 -32.61
C THR A 91 56.37 -4.17 -33.54
N GLY A 92 56.67 -3.01 -32.95
CA GLY A 92 57.59 -2.03 -33.54
C GLY A 92 57.06 -0.60 -33.66
N GLY A 93 57.82 0.36 -33.12
CA GLY A 93 57.95 1.69 -33.71
C GLY A 93 57.29 2.86 -32.98
N ASP A 94 58.15 3.63 -32.31
CA ASP A 94 58.17 5.11 -32.28
C ASP A 94 57.17 5.92 -31.42
N ALA A 95 57.77 6.96 -30.83
CA ALA A 95 57.23 7.87 -29.83
C ALA A 95 56.07 8.75 -30.34
N ASN A 96 55.05 8.97 -29.50
CA ASN A 96 54.04 10.01 -29.68
C ASN A 96 53.50 10.47 -28.30
N PRO A 97 53.09 11.75 -28.13
CA PRO A 97 53.06 12.44 -26.86
C PRO A 97 51.89 12.03 -25.98
N ALA A 98 52.08 12.20 -24.67
CA ALA A 98 51.09 11.94 -23.63
C ALA A 98 49.77 12.70 -23.90
N VAL A 99 48.78 11.99 -24.44
CA VAL A 99 47.41 12.47 -24.50
C VAL A 99 46.82 12.30 -23.10
N ALA A 100 46.47 13.42 -22.47
CA ALA A 100 45.77 13.43 -21.19
C ALA A 100 44.49 12.59 -21.29
N SER A 101 44.49 11.45 -20.59
CA SER A 101 43.33 10.56 -20.51
C SER A 101 42.27 11.25 -19.64
N SER A 102 41.34 11.92 -20.31
CA SER A 102 40.13 12.47 -19.68
C SER A 102 39.27 11.29 -19.22
N ALA A 103 39.45 10.86 -17.97
CA ALA A 103 38.61 9.85 -17.36
C ALA A 103 37.13 10.24 -17.51
N PRO A 104 36.24 9.34 -17.98
CA PRO A 104 34.83 9.65 -18.12
C PRO A 104 34.26 10.04 -16.76
N LYS A 105 33.83 11.30 -16.67
CA LYS A 105 33.13 11.84 -15.51
C LYS A 105 31.85 11.01 -15.33
N ALA A 106 31.83 10.15 -14.30
CA ALA A 106 30.69 9.32 -13.98
C ALA A 106 29.43 10.21 -13.91
N SER A 107 28.49 9.97 -14.82
CA SER A 107 27.19 10.63 -14.78
C SER A 107 26.53 10.22 -13.48
N PRO A 108 26.01 11.16 -12.66
CA PRO A 108 25.40 10.81 -11.39
C PRO A 108 24.26 9.83 -11.65
N SER A 109 24.37 8.63 -11.09
CA SER A 109 23.31 7.63 -11.14
C SER A 109 22.06 8.26 -10.53
N ALA A 110 20.97 8.34 -11.29
CA ALA A 110 19.74 8.96 -10.82
C ALA A 110 19.27 8.23 -9.56
N THR A 111 19.30 8.93 -8.42
CA THR A 111 18.81 8.39 -7.15
C THR A 111 17.31 8.18 -7.27
N THR A 112 16.85 6.96 -6.99
CA THR A 112 15.42 6.63 -6.91
C THR A 112 14.71 7.60 -5.96
N PRO A 113 13.57 8.21 -6.34
CA PRO A 113 12.81 9.11 -5.49
C PRO A 113 12.48 8.51 -4.12
N ALA A 114 12.45 9.33 -3.07
CA ALA A 114 12.30 8.84 -1.70
C ALA A 114 10.98 8.10 -1.45
N ASP A 115 9.89 8.51 -2.10
CA ASP A 115 8.59 7.83 -2.03
C ASP A 115 8.59 6.46 -2.70
N GLU A 116 9.51 6.24 -3.64
CA GLU A 116 9.65 4.97 -4.37
C GLU A 116 10.46 3.93 -3.60
N GLN A 117 11.22 4.38 -2.59
CA GLN A 117 12.10 3.51 -1.83
C GLN A 117 11.33 2.71 -0.78
N CYS A 118 11.43 1.39 -0.87
CA CYS A 118 11.13 0.49 0.23
C CYS A 118 12.28 0.50 1.25
N THR A 119 12.25 1.47 2.16
CA THR A 119 13.33 1.70 3.12
C THR A 119 13.35 0.66 4.25
N ALA A 120 14.51 0.54 4.93
CA ALA A 120 14.61 -0.27 6.14
C ALA A 120 13.68 0.22 7.26
N GLU A 121 13.39 1.53 7.30
CA GLU A 121 12.40 2.13 8.20
C GLU A 121 10.98 1.62 7.93
N ILE A 122 10.59 1.46 6.65
CA ILE A 122 9.30 0.86 6.29
C ILE A 122 9.27 -0.61 6.77
N LYS A 123 10.32 -1.38 6.47
CA LYS A 123 10.40 -2.81 6.81
C LYS A 123 10.58 -3.10 8.31
N SER A 124 11.01 -2.13 9.11
CA SER A 124 11.14 -2.30 10.56
C SER A 124 9.79 -2.22 11.28
N ASN A 125 8.74 -1.75 10.59
CA ASN A 125 7.39 -1.81 11.12
C ASN A 125 6.93 -3.26 11.27
N LYS A 126 6.14 -3.53 12.31
CA LYS A 126 5.54 -4.85 12.52
C LYS A 126 4.75 -5.32 11.29
N ARG A 127 4.13 -4.38 10.56
CA ARG A 127 3.43 -4.64 9.31
C ARG A 127 3.87 -3.64 8.26
N TRP A 128 4.17 -4.11 7.07
CA TRP A 128 4.67 -3.27 5.99
C TRP A 128 4.35 -3.89 4.63
N VAL A 129 4.30 -3.04 3.60
CA VAL A 129 4.16 -3.44 2.20
C VAL A 129 5.18 -2.69 1.36
N CYS A 130 5.81 -3.38 0.42
CA CYS A 130 6.69 -2.79 -0.57
C CYS A 130 6.29 -3.21 -1.96
N ILE A 131 5.77 -2.26 -2.74
CA ILE A 131 5.49 -2.47 -4.15
C ILE A 131 6.83 -2.66 -4.88
N THR A 132 6.90 -3.72 -5.68
CA THR A 132 8.09 -4.09 -6.47
C THR A 132 7.85 -3.95 -7.96
N SER A 133 6.59 -3.94 -8.41
CA SER A 133 6.24 -3.73 -9.81
C SER A 133 4.79 -3.27 -9.95
N ALA A 134 4.55 -2.34 -10.88
CA ALA A 134 3.22 -1.91 -11.29
C ALA A 134 3.19 -1.76 -12.81
N VAL A 135 2.37 -2.56 -13.50
CA VAL A 135 2.34 -2.61 -14.96
C VAL A 135 0.90 -2.61 -15.47
N ILE A 136 0.65 -1.77 -16.48
CA ILE A 136 -0.54 -1.86 -17.32
C ILE A 136 -0.10 -2.43 -18.66
N ALA A 137 -0.66 -3.58 -19.03
CA ALA A 137 -0.42 -4.21 -20.32
C ALA A 137 -1.63 -5.05 -20.71
N LYS A 138 -2.02 -5.01 -21.99
CA LYS A 138 -3.10 -5.84 -22.56
C LYS A 138 -4.43 -5.70 -21.78
N GLY A 139 -4.79 -4.47 -21.41
CA GLY A 139 -6.02 -4.20 -20.66
C GLY A 139 -6.02 -4.67 -19.20
N LYS A 140 -4.85 -5.04 -18.63
CA LYS A 140 -4.74 -5.45 -17.23
C LYS A 140 -3.77 -4.57 -16.47
N PHE A 141 -4.17 -4.14 -15.28
CA PHE A 141 -3.32 -3.53 -14.27
C PHE A 141 -2.87 -4.59 -13.28
N THR A 142 -1.55 -4.79 -13.15
CA THR A 142 -0.95 -5.78 -12.24
C THR A 142 0.00 -5.08 -11.28
N VAL A 143 -0.18 -5.34 -9.98
CA VAL A 143 0.69 -4.87 -8.91
C VAL A 143 1.29 -6.06 -8.18
N LYS A 144 2.61 -6.08 -8.08
CA LYS A 144 3.38 -7.02 -7.26
C LYS A 144 3.98 -6.30 -6.07
N TYR A 145 3.99 -6.96 -4.93
CA TYR A 145 4.52 -6.43 -3.69
C TYR A 145 5.04 -7.54 -2.80
N ASP A 146 6.00 -7.18 -1.95
CA ASP A 146 6.36 -7.93 -0.76
C ASP A 146 5.57 -7.33 0.42
N VAL A 147 5.08 -8.17 1.32
CA VAL A 147 4.25 -7.71 2.43
C VAL A 147 4.47 -8.60 3.65
N ASP A 148 4.46 -7.99 4.84
CA ASP A 148 4.42 -8.67 6.11
C ASP A 148 3.22 -8.18 6.93
N PHE A 149 2.36 -9.11 7.33
CA PHE A 149 1.20 -8.87 8.19
C PHE A 149 1.46 -9.27 9.66
N ALA A 150 2.72 -9.45 10.04
CA ALA A 150 3.17 -9.89 11.35
C ALA A 150 2.64 -11.28 11.75
N GLY A 151 2.62 -12.21 10.79
CA GLY A 151 2.05 -13.54 10.97
C GLY A 151 0.52 -13.60 11.02
N SER A 152 -0.19 -12.50 10.74
CA SER A 152 -1.65 -12.50 10.57
C SER A 152 -2.02 -12.93 9.14
N ASP A 153 -3.12 -13.66 8.99
CA ASP A 153 -3.69 -13.92 7.66
C ASP A 153 -4.38 -12.65 7.13
N PRO A 154 -4.13 -12.24 5.88
CA PRO A 154 -4.77 -11.07 5.31
C PRO A 154 -6.25 -11.33 5.00
N ASP A 155 -7.12 -10.41 5.41
CA ASP A 155 -8.57 -10.48 5.20
C ASP A 155 -9.15 -9.06 5.19
N VAL A 156 -9.90 -8.72 4.13
CA VAL A 156 -10.46 -7.37 3.94
C VAL A 156 -11.59 -7.02 4.92
N ASN A 157 -12.25 -8.01 5.51
CA ASN A 157 -13.40 -7.85 6.38
C ASN A 157 -13.02 -7.93 7.87
N SER A 158 -12.14 -8.86 8.23
CA SER A 158 -11.81 -9.17 9.63
C SER A 158 -10.33 -8.99 9.99
N GLY A 159 -9.46 -8.75 9.01
CA GLY A 159 -8.01 -8.82 9.21
C GLY A 159 -7.28 -7.54 8.83
N PHE A 160 -6.07 -7.73 8.33
CA PHE A 160 -5.28 -6.70 7.70
C PHE A 160 -5.37 -6.85 6.19
N HIS A 161 -5.29 -5.73 5.49
CA HIS A 161 -5.32 -5.69 4.03
C HIS A 161 -4.54 -4.49 3.53
N LEU A 162 -4.35 -4.43 2.23
CA LEU A 162 -3.72 -3.31 1.55
C LEU A 162 -4.77 -2.30 1.13
N HIS A 163 -4.45 -1.03 1.28
CA HIS A 163 -5.07 0.06 0.53
C HIS A 163 -4.14 0.41 -0.62
N LEU A 164 -4.61 0.26 -1.85
CA LEU A 164 -3.89 0.65 -3.07
C LEU A 164 -4.59 1.85 -3.71
N TYR A 165 -3.80 2.88 -4.03
CA TYR A 165 -4.30 4.13 -4.59
C TYR A 165 -3.29 4.72 -5.59
N GLY A 166 -3.82 5.39 -6.62
CA GLY A 166 -3.05 6.17 -7.56
C GLY A 166 -2.62 7.50 -6.94
N GLY A 167 -1.43 7.95 -7.28
CA GLY A 167 -0.92 9.25 -6.83
C GLY A 167 0.28 9.74 -7.63
N ASP A 168 0.87 10.83 -7.13
CA ASP A 168 2.09 11.46 -7.63
C ASP A 168 3.32 11.12 -6.77
N GLY A 169 3.14 10.29 -5.73
CA GLY A 169 4.17 9.98 -4.73
C GLY A 169 3.99 10.73 -3.42
N THR A 170 3.03 11.66 -3.36
CA THR A 170 2.59 12.26 -2.11
C THR A 170 1.65 11.31 -1.37
N TYR A 171 1.71 11.41 -0.05
CA TYR A 171 0.95 10.56 0.85
C TYR A 171 -0.32 11.28 1.28
N PRO A 172 -1.51 10.74 0.97
CA PRO A 172 -2.75 11.20 1.56
C PRO A 172 -2.65 11.31 3.08
N PRO A 173 -3.25 12.35 3.68
CA PRO A 173 -3.36 12.40 5.13
C PRO A 173 -4.20 11.22 5.62
N ASP A 174 -3.91 10.73 6.83
CA ASP A 174 -4.53 9.51 7.37
C ASP A 174 -6.06 9.56 7.38
N HIS A 175 -6.64 10.69 7.81
CA HIS A 175 -8.08 10.87 7.81
C HIS A 175 -8.70 10.69 6.42
N ALA A 176 -8.03 11.08 5.34
CA ALA A 176 -8.57 10.92 4.00
C ALA A 176 -8.62 9.46 3.49
N MET A 177 -7.92 8.55 4.16
CA MET A 177 -7.87 7.12 3.79
C MET A 177 -8.80 6.25 4.65
N HIS A 178 -9.60 6.87 5.52
CA HIS A 178 -10.55 6.18 6.39
C HIS A 178 -11.96 6.16 5.79
N SER A 179 -12.65 5.03 5.84
CA SER A 179 -14.02 4.86 5.32
C SER A 179 -15.11 5.63 6.08
N GLY A 180 -14.74 6.50 7.02
CA GLY A 180 -15.65 7.30 7.84
C GLY A 180 -15.53 8.81 7.63
N THR A 181 -14.67 9.23 6.71
CA THR A 181 -14.42 10.66 6.45
C THR A 181 -15.49 11.22 5.52
N VAL A 182 -15.78 12.52 5.64
CA VAL A 182 -16.71 13.20 4.74
C VAL A 182 -16.25 13.00 3.28
N GLN A 183 -17.15 12.56 2.40
CA GLN A 183 -16.83 12.13 1.03
C GLN A 183 -15.96 13.11 0.23
N ALA A 184 -16.06 14.42 0.52
CA ALA A 184 -15.27 15.44 -0.16
C ALA A 184 -13.75 15.34 0.10
N GLU A 185 -13.35 14.68 1.18
CA GLU A 185 -11.94 14.49 1.57
C GLU A 185 -11.49 13.03 1.41
N GLU A 186 -12.36 12.13 0.94
CA GLU A 186 -12.03 10.72 0.79
C GLU A 186 -11.11 10.51 -0.42
N HIS A 187 -9.88 10.08 -0.16
CA HIS A 187 -8.99 9.63 -1.21
C HIS A 187 -9.48 8.29 -1.75
N LYS A 188 -9.56 8.18 -3.08
CA LYS A 188 -10.00 6.96 -3.73
C LYS A 188 -8.92 5.89 -3.64
N TYR A 189 -9.24 4.77 -2.99
CA TYR A 189 -8.40 3.57 -2.92
C TYR A 189 -9.24 2.33 -3.20
N TYR A 190 -8.57 1.23 -3.50
CA TYR A 190 -9.17 -0.09 -3.50
C TYR A 190 -8.44 -1.01 -2.53
N VAL A 191 -9.12 -2.06 -2.08
CA VAL A 191 -8.58 -2.99 -1.08
C VAL A 191 -8.10 -4.29 -1.70
N GLU A 192 -7.03 -4.85 -1.15
CA GLU A 192 -6.48 -6.14 -1.58
C GLU A 192 -5.98 -6.95 -0.38
N ALA A 193 -6.26 -8.25 -0.38
CA ALA A 193 -5.77 -9.20 0.63
C ALA A 193 -5.04 -10.41 -0.01
N ARG A 194 -4.85 -10.41 -1.33
CA ARG A 194 -4.12 -11.45 -2.05
C ARG A 194 -2.61 -11.14 -2.07
N ARG A 195 -1.82 -12.05 -2.64
CA ARG A 195 -0.36 -11.86 -2.84
C ARG A 195 -0.02 -11.00 -4.07
N THR A 196 -0.92 -10.94 -5.04
CA THR A 196 -0.77 -10.15 -6.26
C THR A 196 -2.12 -9.50 -6.55
N SER A 197 -2.11 -8.23 -6.91
CA SER A 197 -3.31 -7.54 -7.36
C SER A 197 -3.36 -7.53 -8.88
N VAL A 198 -4.48 -7.98 -9.45
CA VAL A 198 -4.73 -7.95 -10.89
C VAL A 198 -6.15 -7.44 -11.11
N LEU A 199 -6.25 -6.33 -11.83
CA LEU A 199 -7.51 -5.71 -12.24
C LEU A 199 -7.55 -5.60 -13.76
N ASP A 200 -8.74 -5.67 -14.35
CA ASP A 200 -8.94 -5.18 -15.71
C ASP A 200 -8.93 -3.64 -15.69
N THR A 201 -8.49 -3.01 -16.78
CA THR A 201 -8.37 -1.54 -16.84
C THR A 201 -9.71 -0.82 -16.97
N ASP A 202 -10.79 -1.56 -17.19
CA ASP A 202 -12.18 -1.09 -17.15
C ASP A 202 -12.87 -1.41 -15.81
N ASP A 203 -12.20 -2.08 -14.87
CA ASP A 203 -12.73 -2.34 -13.53
C ASP A 203 -12.92 -1.02 -12.77
N ASP A 204 -14.08 -0.85 -12.13
CA ASP A 204 -14.42 0.35 -11.35
C ASP A 204 -13.38 0.67 -10.27
N ARG A 205 -12.73 -0.35 -9.69
CA ARG A 205 -11.67 -0.15 -8.71
C ARG A 205 -10.45 0.48 -9.35
N PHE A 206 -10.07 0.04 -10.55
CA PHE A 206 -8.96 0.64 -11.28
C PHE A 206 -9.30 2.06 -11.71
N THR A 207 -10.44 2.27 -12.35
CA THR A 207 -10.81 3.59 -12.90
C THR A 207 -10.97 4.65 -11.80
N ASN A 208 -11.54 4.29 -10.65
CA ASN A 208 -11.73 5.22 -9.55
C ASN A 208 -10.47 5.46 -8.71
N ALA A 209 -9.73 4.41 -8.34
CA ALA A 209 -8.61 4.55 -7.42
C ALA A 209 -7.28 4.86 -8.11
N VAL A 210 -7.08 4.41 -9.36
CA VAL A 210 -5.77 4.48 -10.05
C VAL A 210 -5.85 5.36 -11.29
N GLY A 211 -6.79 5.07 -12.21
CA GLY A 211 -7.00 5.84 -13.42
C GLY A 211 -5.73 6.13 -14.22
N ASP A 212 -5.46 7.42 -14.43
CA ASP A 212 -4.31 7.95 -15.17
C ASP A 212 -3.10 8.32 -14.30
N ALA A 213 -3.15 7.99 -13.00
CA ALA A 213 -2.07 8.27 -12.06
C ALA A 213 -0.71 7.77 -12.55
N LYS A 214 0.35 8.50 -12.19
CA LYS A 214 1.72 8.18 -12.59
C LYS A 214 2.34 7.12 -11.70
N LYS A 215 1.94 7.09 -10.43
CA LYS A 215 2.39 6.12 -9.44
C LYS A 215 1.21 5.39 -8.82
N ILE A 216 1.47 4.18 -8.35
CA ILE A 216 0.62 3.45 -7.41
C ILE A 216 1.31 3.42 -6.06
N CYS A 217 0.56 3.65 -5.00
CA CYS A 217 1.04 3.60 -3.63
C CYS A 217 0.26 2.55 -2.83
N ALA A 218 0.90 2.00 -1.79
CA ALA A 218 0.27 1.03 -0.92
C ALA A 218 0.53 1.35 0.55
N ARG A 219 -0.47 1.07 1.39
CA ARG A 219 -0.36 1.10 2.86
C ARG A 219 -1.11 -0.07 3.48
N ILE A 220 -0.72 -0.45 4.69
CA ILE A 220 -1.45 -1.46 5.47
C ILE A 220 -2.63 -0.81 6.17
N ALA A 221 -3.79 -1.44 6.05
CA ALA A 221 -5.01 -1.11 6.78
C ALA A 221 -5.46 -2.28 7.66
N ARG A 222 -6.33 -1.97 8.61
CA ARG A 222 -7.05 -2.93 9.47
C ARG A 222 -8.53 -2.99 9.05
N ALA A 223 -9.25 -3.95 9.62
CA ALA A 223 -10.72 -4.02 9.56
C ALA A 223 -11.36 -2.64 9.82
N GLY A 224 -12.38 -2.31 9.03
CA GLY A 224 -12.98 -0.97 9.02
C GLY A 224 -12.14 0.11 8.32
N HIS A 225 -11.22 -0.31 7.45
CA HIS A 225 -10.43 0.57 6.57
C HIS A 225 -9.65 1.69 7.28
N GLY A 226 -9.28 1.52 8.56
CA GLY A 226 -8.32 2.42 9.21
C GLY A 226 -6.89 2.05 8.81
N LEU A 227 -6.01 3.03 8.63
CA LEU A 227 -4.59 2.73 8.41
C LEU A 227 -3.94 2.19 9.69
N VAL A 228 -2.93 1.35 9.51
CA VAL A 228 -2.10 0.86 10.62
C VAL A 228 -0.99 1.87 10.90
N PRO A 229 -0.87 2.40 12.12
CA PRO A 229 0.22 3.31 12.46
C PRO A 229 1.56 2.59 12.38
N ASP A 230 2.57 3.27 11.87
CA ASP A 230 3.96 2.86 11.96
C ASP A 230 4.51 3.07 13.39
N THR A 231 5.78 2.73 13.61
CA THR A 231 6.45 2.89 14.91
C THR A 231 6.54 4.34 15.41
N LYS A 232 6.29 5.33 14.54
CA LYS A 232 6.31 6.78 14.83
C LYS A 232 4.91 7.41 14.77
N SER A 233 3.85 6.61 14.65
CA SER A 233 2.46 7.06 14.48
C SER A 233 2.19 7.91 13.22
N THR A 234 2.95 7.71 12.12
CA THR A 234 2.80 8.47 10.86
C THR A 234 2.14 7.71 9.69
N TYR A 235 1.76 6.45 9.91
CA TYR A 235 1.09 5.56 8.94
C TYR A 235 1.86 5.26 7.64
N LYS A 236 3.19 5.45 7.66
CA LYS A 236 4.09 5.17 6.53
C LYS A 236 4.51 3.71 6.54
N THR A 237 3.56 2.83 6.24
CA THR A 237 3.75 1.37 6.21
C THR A 237 4.05 0.82 4.81
N GLY A 238 4.20 1.68 3.80
CA GLY A 238 4.60 1.25 2.46
C GLY A 238 5.18 2.35 1.60
N ASN A 239 5.38 2.05 0.33
CA ASN A 239 5.98 2.94 -0.68
C ASN A 239 5.04 3.14 -1.88
N CYS A 240 5.48 4.00 -2.80
CA CYS A 240 4.91 4.18 -4.13
C CYS A 240 5.80 3.55 -5.20
N LEU A 241 5.29 3.33 -6.40
CA LEU A 241 6.11 3.02 -7.58
C LEU A 241 5.48 3.59 -8.86
N PRO A 242 6.30 3.96 -9.86
CA PRO A 242 5.81 4.32 -11.18
C PRO A 242 5.01 3.19 -11.83
N ILE A 243 3.90 3.55 -12.47
CA ILE A 243 3.10 2.62 -13.27
C ILE A 243 3.66 2.58 -14.69
N ILE A 244 4.18 1.43 -15.10
CA ILE A 244 4.66 1.21 -16.46
C ILE A 244 3.47 0.87 -17.36
N ARG A 245 3.20 1.70 -18.36
CA ARG A 245 2.09 1.52 -19.32
C ARG A 245 2.64 1.04 -20.66
N LYS A 246 2.19 -0.12 -21.14
CA LYS A 246 2.64 -0.79 -22.37
C LYS A 246 1.50 -1.07 -23.33
#